data_AF-A0A059ACW0-F1
#
_entry.id   AF-A0A059ACW0-F1
#
_cell.length_a   1.000
_cell.length_b   1.000
_cell.length_c   1.000
_cell.angle_alpha   90.00
_cell.angle_beta   90.00
_cell.angle_gamma   90.00
#
_symmetry.space_group_name_H-M   'P 1'
#
loop_
_entity.id
_entity.type
_entity.pdbx_description
1 polymer ?
#
loop_
_entity_poly.entity_id
_entity_poly.type
_entity_poly.pdbx_seq_one_letter_code
_entity_poly.pdbx_strand_id
1 'polypeptide(L)'
;MDAQNDVNRGEFTWKISYFTEQDATKLYSEAFTVSGCEWRILVFPKGNDTDHLSLYLNVPDSATLPYGWTRKAKFSLSVIDQVNNETQHEFNASESDWGYTTFIPLTELHDRTGGYLANDTLLIKAEVYILTVTPPVNIQPARPTDKFDSYFTGLEELVNAAETNGVGVGSSSCHQDGALAAEIPTVEEVEKAKQSLKECLSDLFKLNMKERLSEALSTLSSARTGLSPEQQIAIETFRANFSDFTSDFLTFEQDNAEFELHKLQKDRRFFTMKKSHETHVLYKQLMDDLTKEEEELKRKMEEVKEELKRKMDGVNSRRNKLLSDWEILLVDSDEAKLGYKDEMKKLAEAEEKKRIAEERMSRSTTAWSNLKAQFC
;
A
#
# COMPACT_ATOMS: atom_id res chain seq x y z
N MET A 1 -16.39 37.41 -12.85
CA MET A 1 -15.27 36.48 -13.09
C MET A 1 -14.48 36.53 -11.81
N ASP A 2 -14.78 35.58 -10.94
CA ASP A 2 -14.77 35.82 -9.50
C ASP A 2 -13.44 35.38 -8.90
N ALA A 3 -12.88 36.23 -8.05
CA ALA A 3 -11.57 36.07 -7.40
C ALA A 3 -11.45 34.84 -6.48
N GLN A 4 -12.50 34.03 -6.35
CA GLN A 4 -12.53 32.81 -5.54
C GLN A 4 -11.92 31.58 -6.24
N ASN A 5 -11.69 31.64 -7.57
CA ASN A 5 -11.20 30.49 -8.35
C ASN A 5 -9.68 30.25 -8.27
N ASP A 6 -8.90 31.20 -7.73
CA ASP A 6 -7.42 31.11 -7.80
C ASP A 6 -6.79 30.42 -6.56
N VAL A 7 -7.49 30.39 -5.42
CA VAL A 7 -6.98 29.79 -4.17
C VAL A 7 -7.02 28.26 -4.18
N ASN A 8 -7.88 27.68 -5.02
CA ASN A 8 -8.09 26.23 -5.12
C ASN A 8 -7.19 25.54 -6.15
N ARG A 9 -6.42 26.32 -6.92
CA ARG A 9 -5.53 25.81 -7.96
C ARG A 9 -4.07 26.09 -7.57
N GLY A 10 -3.20 25.13 -7.84
CA GLY A 10 -1.77 25.33 -7.72
C GLY A 10 -1.03 24.52 -8.78
N GLU A 11 0.20 24.92 -9.07
CA GLU A 11 1.08 24.20 -9.97
C GLU A 11 2.45 24.00 -9.35
N PHE A 12 3.12 22.92 -9.73
CA PHE A 12 4.46 22.60 -9.31
C PHE A 12 5.22 21.95 -10.46
N THR A 13 6.47 22.38 -10.66
CA THR A 13 7.33 21.84 -11.71
C THR A 13 8.56 21.23 -11.07
N TRP A 14 8.80 19.95 -11.37
CA TRP A 14 9.94 19.21 -10.90
C TRP A 14 10.95 18.95 -12.02
N LYS A 15 12.20 19.31 -11.76
CA LYS A 15 13.34 19.09 -12.64
C LYS A 15 14.18 17.92 -12.14
N ILE A 16 14.30 16.87 -12.94
CA ILE A 16 15.17 15.71 -12.67
C ILE A 16 16.32 15.74 -13.66
N SER A 17 17.54 16.05 -13.20
CA SER A 17 18.74 16.07 -14.04
C SER A 17 19.42 14.71 -14.05
N TYR A 18 20.23 14.44 -15.09
CA TYR A 18 20.91 13.16 -15.30
C TYR A 18 19.93 11.97 -15.33
N PHE A 19 18.77 12.17 -15.98
CA PHE A 19 17.65 11.25 -15.91
C PHE A 19 17.98 9.86 -16.48
N THR A 20 18.83 9.80 -17.50
CA THR A 20 19.23 8.52 -18.11
C THR A 20 20.06 7.66 -17.15
N GLU A 21 20.84 8.29 -16.26
CA GLU A 21 21.67 7.63 -15.25
C GLU A 21 20.90 7.24 -13.97
N GLN A 22 19.60 7.56 -13.92
CA GLN A 22 18.82 7.34 -12.71
C GLN A 22 18.42 5.86 -12.57
N ASP A 23 18.95 5.22 -11.53
CA ASP A 23 18.73 3.79 -11.23
C ASP A 23 17.70 3.54 -10.11
N ALA A 24 17.18 4.60 -9.50
CA ALA A 24 16.16 4.48 -8.47
C ALA A 24 14.86 3.89 -9.01
N THR A 25 14.28 2.93 -8.29
CA THR A 25 12.98 2.33 -8.63
C THR A 25 11.86 3.37 -8.60
N LYS A 26 11.90 4.29 -7.63
CA LYS A 26 10.97 5.42 -7.52
C LYS A 26 11.65 6.64 -6.95
N LEU A 27 11.09 7.81 -7.26
CA LEU A 27 11.55 9.10 -6.78
C LEU A 27 10.36 9.94 -6.31
N TYR A 28 10.63 10.84 -5.38
CA TYR A 28 9.66 11.80 -4.86
C TYR A 28 10.20 13.22 -5.07
N SER A 29 9.34 14.13 -5.53
CA SER A 29 9.65 15.56 -5.50
C SER A 29 9.63 16.10 -4.08
N GLU A 30 10.07 17.35 -3.92
CA GLU A 30 9.70 18.16 -2.76
C GLU A 30 8.18 18.30 -2.66
N ALA A 31 7.68 18.49 -1.43
CA ALA A 31 6.27 18.74 -1.20
C ALA A 31 5.90 20.18 -1.57
N PHE A 32 4.70 20.36 -2.11
CA PHE A 32 4.12 21.66 -2.42
C PHE A 32 2.67 21.73 -1.93
N THR A 33 2.23 22.93 -1.58
CA THR A 33 0.93 23.13 -0.92
C THR A 33 -0.08 23.78 -1.86
N VAL A 34 -1.27 23.20 -1.96
CA VAL A 34 -2.42 23.77 -2.68
C VAL A 34 -3.60 23.79 -1.72
N SER A 35 -4.10 25.00 -1.42
CA SER A 35 -5.22 25.23 -0.48
C SER A 35 -5.02 24.59 0.90
N GLY A 36 -3.79 24.62 1.42
CA GLY A 36 -3.43 24.03 2.71
C GLY A 36 -3.26 22.51 2.71
N CYS A 37 -3.40 21.84 1.55
CA CYS A 37 -3.11 20.43 1.38
C CYS A 37 -1.71 20.24 0.77
N GLU A 38 -0.88 19.39 1.37
CA GLU A 38 0.41 19.00 0.80
C GLU A 38 0.25 17.96 -0.32
N TRP A 39 1.05 18.12 -1.36
CA TRP A 39 1.13 17.26 -2.54
C TRP A 39 2.60 17.06 -2.92
N ARG A 40 2.90 15.98 -3.63
CA ARG A 40 4.19 15.78 -4.30
C ARG A 40 4.02 14.91 -5.53
N ILE A 41 5.00 14.97 -6.44
CA ILE A 41 5.08 14.10 -7.60
C ILE A 41 5.84 12.83 -7.22
N LEU A 42 5.30 11.67 -7.57
CA LEU A 42 5.93 10.36 -7.48
C LEU A 42 6.20 9.84 -8.89
N VAL A 43 7.45 9.47 -9.16
CA VAL A 43 7.90 8.98 -10.47
C VAL A 43 8.49 7.59 -10.31
N PHE A 44 8.20 6.69 -11.25
CA PHE A 44 8.94 5.45 -11.47
C PHE A 44 9.72 5.57 -12.78
N PRO A 45 11.01 5.95 -12.75
CA PRO A 45 11.78 6.25 -13.95
C PRO A 45 11.94 5.08 -14.92
N LYS A 46 11.89 3.85 -14.41
CA LYS A 46 11.99 2.59 -15.18
C LYS A 46 10.66 1.83 -15.25
N GLY A 47 9.57 2.49 -14.85
CA GLY A 47 8.23 1.93 -14.79
C GLY A 47 7.88 1.22 -13.49
N ASN A 48 6.57 1.10 -13.27
CA ASN A 48 5.96 0.43 -12.13
C ASN A 48 5.29 -0.87 -12.63
N ASP A 49 6.10 -1.94 -12.74
CA ASP A 49 5.75 -3.21 -13.39
C ASP A 49 5.35 -3.06 -14.88
N THR A 50 5.82 -2.01 -15.55
CA THR A 50 5.61 -1.71 -16.98
C THR A 50 6.89 -1.21 -17.64
N ASP A 51 6.91 -1.15 -18.97
CA ASP A 51 7.98 -0.56 -19.80
C ASP A 51 7.72 0.92 -20.15
N HIS A 52 6.96 1.61 -19.31
CA HIS A 52 6.59 3.02 -19.47
C HIS A 52 7.05 3.83 -18.26
N LEU A 53 7.37 5.11 -18.45
CA LEU A 53 7.44 6.08 -17.36
C LEU A 53 6.09 6.08 -16.63
N SER A 54 6.12 5.96 -15.31
CA SER A 54 4.90 6.07 -14.49
C SER A 54 4.96 7.33 -13.63
N LEU A 55 3.87 8.11 -13.66
CA LEU A 55 3.75 9.38 -12.95
C LEU A 55 2.50 9.39 -12.07
N TYR A 56 2.65 9.83 -10.83
CA TYR A 56 1.58 9.92 -9.85
C TYR A 56 1.65 11.23 -9.08
N LEU A 57 0.48 11.75 -8.70
CA LEU A 57 0.35 12.73 -7.65
C LEU A 57 0.17 11.99 -6.32
N ASN A 58 0.90 12.36 -5.28
CA ASN A 58 0.87 11.70 -3.97
C ASN A 58 0.68 12.69 -2.83
N VAL A 59 -0.02 12.26 -1.79
CA VAL A 59 -0.20 12.96 -0.52
C VAL A 59 0.92 12.53 0.45
N PRO A 60 1.94 13.37 0.69
CA PRO A 60 3.14 12.98 1.45
C PRO A 60 2.84 12.70 2.93
N ASP A 61 1.87 13.41 3.49
CA ASP A 61 1.43 13.40 4.90
C ASP A 61 0.26 12.43 5.14
N SER A 62 -0.06 11.54 4.19
CA SER A 62 -1.21 10.62 4.25
C SER A 62 -1.32 9.85 5.58
N ALA A 63 -0.18 9.39 6.12
CA ALA A 63 -0.12 8.62 7.38
C ALA A 63 -0.28 9.47 8.65
N THR A 64 -0.20 10.79 8.53
CA THR A 64 -0.37 11.75 9.64
C THR A 64 -1.73 12.43 9.63
N LEU A 65 -2.50 12.32 8.56
CA LEU A 65 -3.82 12.92 8.44
C LEU A 65 -4.90 12.24 9.31
N PRO A 66 -5.96 12.98 9.69
CA PRO A 66 -7.04 12.45 10.52
C PRO A 66 -7.72 11.21 9.93
N TYR A 67 -8.23 10.31 10.77
CA TYR A 67 -8.97 9.15 10.29
C TYR A 67 -10.19 9.56 9.45
N GLY A 68 -10.35 8.92 8.27
CA GLY A 68 -11.43 9.22 7.35
C GLY A 68 -11.19 10.47 6.49
N TRP A 69 -9.96 10.97 6.42
CA TRP A 69 -9.64 12.11 5.56
C TRP A 69 -9.89 11.77 4.08
N THR A 70 -10.40 12.75 3.34
CA THR A 70 -10.48 12.69 1.87
C THR A 70 -10.07 14.02 1.25
N ARG A 71 -9.35 13.97 0.13
CA ARG A 71 -9.05 15.13 -0.71
C ARG A 71 -9.49 14.80 -2.13
N LYS A 72 -10.59 15.38 -2.59
CA LYS A 72 -11.02 15.25 -3.98
C LYS A 72 -10.35 16.35 -4.80
N ALA A 73 -9.56 15.95 -5.78
CA ALA A 73 -8.83 16.87 -6.64
C ALA A 73 -8.97 16.47 -8.11
N LYS A 74 -9.07 17.49 -8.97
CA LYS A 74 -8.82 17.37 -10.40
C LYS A 74 -7.38 17.80 -10.63
N PHE A 75 -6.58 17.00 -11.32
CA PHE A 75 -5.18 17.33 -11.53
C PHE A 75 -4.70 16.86 -12.89
N SER A 76 -3.63 17.50 -13.37
CA SER A 76 -2.91 17.09 -14.55
C SER A 76 -1.44 16.81 -14.24
N LEU A 77 -0.88 15.87 -14.98
CA LEU A 77 0.55 15.58 -14.99
C LEU A 77 1.05 15.72 -16.43
N SER A 78 2.16 16.45 -16.62
CA SER A 78 2.77 16.62 -17.94
C SER A 78 4.28 16.50 -17.94
N VAL A 79 4.84 16.12 -19.09
CA VAL A 79 6.28 16.13 -19.37
C VAL A 79 6.56 17.13 -20.48
N ILE A 80 7.41 18.13 -20.20
CA ILE A 80 7.83 19.20 -21.13
C ILE A 80 6.63 19.90 -21.82
N ASP A 81 5.46 19.95 -21.15
CA ASP A 81 4.20 20.46 -21.72
C ASP A 81 3.79 19.83 -23.07
N GLN A 82 4.32 18.65 -23.41
CA GLN A 82 4.02 17.93 -24.65
C GLN A 82 2.88 16.94 -24.46
N VAL A 83 2.96 16.13 -23.41
CA VAL A 83 1.96 15.15 -23.04
C VAL A 83 1.31 15.62 -21.76
N ASN A 84 0.00 15.89 -21.79
CA ASN A 84 -0.78 16.34 -20.65
C ASN A 84 -1.95 15.39 -20.46
N ASN A 85 -1.95 14.65 -19.35
CA ASN A 85 -3.08 13.82 -18.97
C ASN A 85 -3.73 14.40 -17.72
N GLU A 86 -5.03 14.65 -17.82
CA GLU A 86 -5.87 15.17 -16.74
C GLU A 86 -6.75 14.06 -16.18
N THR A 87 -6.92 14.03 -14.86
CA THR A 87 -7.82 13.11 -14.18
C THR A 87 -8.41 13.76 -12.92
N GLN A 88 -9.36 13.06 -12.31
CA GLN A 88 -9.96 13.46 -11.05
C GLN A 88 -9.99 12.23 -10.13
N HIS A 89 -9.57 12.42 -8.88
CA HIS A 89 -9.52 11.35 -7.91
C HIS A 89 -9.86 11.85 -6.50
N GLU A 90 -10.31 10.94 -5.64
CA GLU A 90 -10.55 11.20 -4.22
C GLU A 90 -9.51 10.47 -3.38
N PHE A 91 -8.44 11.21 -3.07
CA PHE A 91 -7.32 10.72 -2.29
C PHE A 91 -7.76 10.42 -0.87
N ASN A 92 -7.29 9.31 -0.32
CA ASN A 92 -7.57 8.87 1.04
C ASN A 92 -6.41 8.01 1.58
N ALA A 93 -6.55 7.48 2.80
CA ALA A 93 -5.49 6.71 3.44
C ALA A 93 -5.09 5.42 2.68
N SER A 94 -6.03 4.80 1.96
CA SER A 94 -5.79 3.59 1.16
C SER A 94 -5.28 3.91 -0.24
N GLU A 95 -5.72 5.03 -0.81
CA GLU A 95 -5.38 5.52 -2.15
C GLU A 95 -4.72 6.91 -2.02
N SER A 96 -3.52 6.92 -1.44
CA SER A 96 -2.80 8.18 -1.16
C SER A 96 -2.09 8.77 -2.37
N ASP A 97 -2.04 8.01 -3.46
CA ASP A 97 -1.50 8.42 -4.74
C ASP A 97 -2.42 7.97 -5.87
N TRP A 98 -2.39 8.74 -6.95
CA TRP A 98 -3.15 8.46 -8.16
C TRP A 98 -2.45 9.05 -9.37
N GLY A 99 -2.57 8.38 -10.51
CA GLY A 99 -1.88 8.79 -11.72
C GLY A 99 -1.89 7.72 -12.80
N TYR A 100 -0.80 7.62 -13.54
CA TYR A 100 -0.70 6.84 -14.75
C TYR A 100 0.48 5.88 -14.67
N THR A 101 0.18 4.59 -14.57
CA THR A 101 1.19 3.51 -14.63
C THR A 101 1.85 3.43 -16.02
N THR A 102 1.12 3.78 -17.08
CA THR A 102 1.61 3.82 -18.47
C THR A 102 1.50 5.24 -19.02
N PHE A 103 2.46 6.12 -18.70
CA PHE A 103 2.43 7.52 -19.13
C PHE A 103 3.10 7.73 -20.49
N ILE A 104 4.42 7.46 -20.61
CA ILE A 104 5.19 7.54 -21.86
C ILE A 104 6.02 6.26 -22.00
N PRO A 105 6.03 5.55 -23.14
CA PRO A 105 6.90 4.40 -23.36
C PRO A 105 8.36 4.77 -23.12
N LEU A 106 9.13 3.95 -22.39
CA LEU A 106 10.54 4.27 -22.10
C LEU A 106 11.39 4.35 -23.37
N THR A 107 11.03 3.59 -24.41
CA THR A 107 11.65 3.65 -25.73
C THR A 107 11.48 5.02 -26.39
N GLU A 108 10.31 5.63 -26.23
CA GLU A 108 9.99 6.97 -26.76
C GLU A 108 10.61 8.07 -25.89
N LEU A 109 10.55 7.92 -24.57
CA LEU A 109 11.13 8.86 -23.61
C LEU A 109 12.63 9.07 -23.85
N HIS A 110 13.35 7.98 -24.13
CA HIS A 110 14.80 7.99 -24.37
C HIS A 110 15.17 8.27 -25.83
N ASP A 111 14.20 8.41 -26.74
CA ASP A 111 14.48 8.84 -28.11
C ASP A 111 14.87 10.33 -28.13
N ARG A 112 16.10 10.60 -28.57
CA ARG A 112 16.64 11.97 -28.68
C ARG A 112 15.84 12.85 -29.64
N THR A 113 15.08 12.27 -30.55
CA THR A 113 14.22 13.01 -31.49
C THR A 113 12.85 13.37 -30.90
N GLY A 114 12.41 12.66 -29.86
CA GLY A 114 11.11 12.88 -29.20
C GLY A 114 11.07 14.14 -28.34
N GLY A 115 12.23 14.66 -27.92
CA GLY A 115 12.32 15.94 -27.21
C GLY A 115 11.85 15.92 -25.75
N TYR A 116 11.59 14.75 -25.17
CA TYR A 116 11.17 14.58 -23.77
C TYR A 116 12.29 14.78 -22.74
N LEU A 117 13.56 14.71 -23.18
CA LEU A 117 14.73 14.94 -22.33
C LEU A 117 15.56 16.08 -22.93
N ALA A 118 15.60 17.23 -22.25
CA ALA A 118 16.41 18.37 -22.65
C ALA A 118 17.71 18.37 -21.84
N ASN A 119 18.87 18.17 -22.49
CA ASN A 119 20.17 18.03 -21.81
C ASN A 119 20.14 16.97 -20.69
N ASP A 120 19.60 15.79 -21.00
CA ASP A 120 19.39 14.69 -20.05
C ASP A 120 18.62 15.09 -18.78
N THR A 121 17.71 16.04 -18.93
CA THR A 121 16.83 16.50 -17.86
C THR A 121 15.38 16.25 -18.24
N LEU A 122 14.64 15.59 -17.33
CA LEU A 122 13.19 15.44 -17.40
C LEU A 122 12.52 16.56 -16.60
N LEU A 123 11.56 17.25 -17.20
CA LEU A 123 10.75 18.26 -16.55
C LEU A 123 9.32 17.76 -16.43
N ILE A 124 8.83 17.61 -15.21
CA ILE A 124 7.48 17.14 -14.92
C ILE A 124 6.70 18.26 -14.26
N LYS A 125 5.52 18.58 -14.79
CA LYS A 125 4.61 19.56 -14.20
C LYS A 125 3.39 18.85 -13.63
N ALA A 126 2.96 19.28 -12.45
CA ALA A 126 1.70 18.92 -11.85
C ALA A 126 0.84 20.18 -11.69
N GLU A 127 -0.39 20.16 -12.19
CA GLU A 127 -1.39 21.18 -11.85
C GLU A 127 -2.49 20.52 -11.03
N VAL A 128 -2.84 21.10 -9.90
CA VAL A 128 -3.80 20.52 -8.94
C VAL A 128 -4.90 21.53 -8.69
N TYR A 129 -6.14 21.07 -8.77
CA TYR A 129 -7.34 21.82 -8.44
C TYR A 129 -8.16 21.07 -7.39
N ILE A 130 -8.27 21.66 -6.20
CA ILE A 130 -8.99 21.07 -5.08
C ILE A 130 -10.49 21.29 -5.25
N LEU A 131 -11.25 20.18 -5.23
CA LEU A 131 -12.70 20.19 -5.30
C LEU A 131 -13.32 20.18 -3.91
N THR A 132 -12.92 19.22 -3.07
CA THR A 132 -13.46 19.06 -1.70
C THR A 132 -12.41 18.44 -0.79
N VAL A 133 -12.36 18.87 0.48
CA VAL A 133 -11.48 18.27 1.50
C VAL A 133 -12.27 17.98 2.76
N THR A 134 -12.06 16.80 3.34
CA THR A 134 -12.68 16.34 4.59
C THR A 134 -11.60 15.87 5.56
N PRO A 135 -11.58 16.34 6.82
CA PRO A 135 -12.31 17.52 7.32
C PRO A 135 -11.86 18.81 6.60
N PRO A 136 -12.65 19.90 6.63
CA PRO A 136 -12.25 21.17 6.02
C PRO A 136 -10.89 21.62 6.56
N VAL A 137 -9.94 21.91 5.66
CA VAL A 137 -8.64 22.45 6.06
C VAL A 137 -8.86 23.86 6.59
N ASN A 138 -8.69 24.06 7.89
CA ASN A 138 -8.73 25.38 8.48
C ASN A 138 -7.45 26.12 8.07
N ILE A 139 -7.52 26.91 7.00
CA ILE A 139 -6.47 27.90 6.70
C ILE A 139 -6.58 28.95 7.79
N GLN A 140 -5.93 28.73 8.92
CA GLN A 140 -5.79 29.76 9.92
C GLN A 140 -4.81 30.81 9.35
N PRO A 141 -5.23 32.06 9.09
CA PRO A 141 -4.27 33.15 9.03
C PRO A 141 -3.53 33.20 10.38
N ALA A 142 -2.24 33.53 10.34
CA ALA A 142 -1.41 33.63 11.53
C ALA A 142 -2.14 34.35 12.68
N ARG A 143 -2.22 33.65 13.82
CA ARG A 143 -2.63 34.07 15.17
C ARG A 143 -3.54 35.33 15.27
N PRO A 144 -4.80 35.17 15.69
CA PRO A 144 -5.36 36.09 16.67
C PRO A 144 -4.48 36.01 17.93
N THR A 145 -4.15 37.13 18.56
CA THR A 145 -3.54 37.17 19.90
C THR A 145 -4.18 36.11 20.79
N ASP A 146 -3.37 35.17 21.30
CA ASP A 146 -3.82 34.03 22.10
C ASP A 146 -4.69 34.58 23.26
N LYS A 147 -5.95 34.13 23.36
CA LYS A 147 -6.88 34.53 24.43
C LYS A 147 -6.23 34.34 25.81
N PHE A 148 -5.36 33.33 25.92
CA PHE A 148 -4.54 33.07 27.09
C PHE A 148 -3.56 34.19 27.45
N ASP A 149 -2.83 34.73 26.47
CA ASP A 149 -1.88 35.84 26.68
C ASP A 149 -2.58 37.10 27.19
N SER A 150 -3.85 37.29 26.79
CA SER A 150 -4.66 38.42 27.23
C SER A 150 -4.97 38.40 28.74
N TYR A 151 -5.02 37.22 29.36
CA TYR A 151 -5.22 37.12 30.81
C TYR A 151 -3.99 37.59 31.58
N PHE A 152 -2.79 37.29 31.10
CA PHE A 152 -1.54 37.60 31.82
C PHE A 152 -1.00 39.01 31.53
N THR A 153 -1.61 39.71 30.58
CA THR A 153 -1.26 41.10 30.24
C THR A 153 -1.43 42.00 31.49
N GLY A 154 -0.32 42.52 32.03
CA GLY A 154 -0.27 43.35 33.25
C GLY A 154 0.19 42.63 34.53
N LEU A 155 0.08 41.29 34.61
CA LEU A 155 0.67 40.52 35.71
C LEU A 155 2.19 40.31 35.55
N GLU A 156 2.68 40.36 34.30
CA GLU A 156 4.12 40.28 34.00
C GLU A 156 4.94 41.44 34.60
N GLU A 157 4.36 42.65 34.70
CA GLU A 157 5.00 43.81 35.35
C GLU A 157 5.14 43.62 36.88
N LEU A 158 4.24 42.82 37.48
CA LEU A 158 4.22 42.47 38.90
C LEU A 158 5.38 41.54 39.29
N VAL A 159 5.71 40.59 38.41
CA VAL A 159 6.78 39.60 38.60
C VAL A 159 8.17 40.25 38.49
N ASN A 160 8.31 41.28 37.65
CA ASN A 160 9.59 41.96 37.39
C ASN A 160 9.89 43.10 38.39
N ALA A 161 8.87 43.75 38.98
CA ALA A 161 9.07 44.87 39.93
C ALA A 161 9.48 44.44 41.35
N ALA A 162 9.28 43.18 41.73
CA ALA A 162 9.62 42.67 43.06
C ALA A 162 11.12 42.48 43.31
N GLU A 163 11.96 42.60 42.26
CA GLU A 163 13.41 42.33 42.36
C GLU A 163 14.24 43.56 42.77
N THR A 164 13.63 44.75 42.90
CA THR A 164 14.40 46.01 43.06
C THR A 164 14.34 46.71 44.42
N ASN A 165 13.61 46.25 45.44
CA ASN A 165 13.56 46.99 46.72
C ASN A 165 13.63 46.10 47.96
N GLY A 166 14.71 46.27 48.74
CA GLY A 166 14.90 45.62 50.04
C GLY A 166 16.01 46.23 50.89
N VAL A 167 15.92 47.52 51.25
CA VAL A 167 16.63 48.11 52.41
C VAL A 167 15.64 48.96 53.22
N GLY A 168 15.47 48.65 54.51
CA GLY A 168 15.40 49.68 55.55
C GLY A 168 14.17 49.78 56.47
N VAL A 169 14.32 49.19 57.68
CA VAL A 169 14.06 49.78 59.02
C VAL A 169 12.63 50.21 59.47
N GLY A 170 12.10 49.51 60.48
CA GLY A 170 11.87 50.05 61.83
C GLY A 170 10.51 50.67 62.25
N SER A 171 9.76 49.88 63.04
CA SER A 171 8.99 50.20 64.28
C SER A 171 7.85 51.25 64.31
N SER A 172 6.66 50.83 64.81
CA SER A 172 6.04 51.30 66.08
C SER A 172 4.60 50.76 66.25
N SER A 173 4.18 50.56 67.51
CA SER A 173 2.88 50.02 67.98
C SER A 173 1.84 51.10 68.30
N CYS A 174 0.54 50.77 68.23
CA CYS A 174 -0.50 51.11 69.23
C CYS A 174 -1.87 50.42 68.96
N HIS A 175 -2.69 50.28 70.02
CA HIS A 175 -3.85 49.38 70.22
C HIS A 175 -5.25 49.83 69.71
N GLN A 176 -6.10 48.80 69.43
CA GLN A 176 -7.58 48.64 69.57
C GLN A 176 -8.54 49.63 68.83
N ASP A 177 -9.73 49.29 68.29
CA ASP A 177 -10.80 48.36 68.70
C ASP A 177 -11.84 48.08 67.55
N GLY A 178 -12.72 47.09 67.77
CA GLY A 178 -13.77 46.42 66.99
C GLY A 178 -14.45 47.00 65.72
N ALA A 179 -14.59 46.13 64.70
CA ALA A 179 -15.79 45.94 63.86
C ALA A 179 -15.63 44.66 63.03
N LEU A 180 -16.71 43.90 62.81
CA LEU A 180 -16.77 42.78 61.86
C LEU A 180 -16.38 43.29 60.46
N ALA A 181 -15.11 43.13 60.10
CA ALA A 181 -14.56 43.50 58.81
C ALA A 181 -13.55 42.41 58.42
N ALA A 182 -13.58 42.00 57.15
CA ALA A 182 -12.61 41.05 56.61
C ALA A 182 -11.20 41.39 57.11
N GLU A 183 -10.54 40.44 57.78
CA GLU A 183 -9.20 40.63 58.34
C GLU A 183 -8.27 41.12 57.22
N ILE A 184 -7.70 42.30 57.41
CA ILE A 184 -6.76 42.87 56.46
C ILE A 184 -5.49 42.00 56.52
N PRO A 185 -5.01 41.45 55.39
CA PRO A 185 -3.84 40.59 55.37
C PRO A 185 -2.60 41.31 55.93
N THR A 186 -1.80 40.59 56.71
CA THR A 186 -0.51 41.06 57.22
C THR A 186 0.52 41.18 56.10
N VAL A 187 1.57 41.98 56.31
CA VAL A 187 2.66 42.17 55.32
C VAL A 187 3.33 40.85 54.93
N GLU A 188 3.46 39.91 55.86
CA GLU A 188 4.06 38.59 55.63
C GLU A 188 3.14 37.70 54.77
N GLU A 189 1.82 37.78 54.96
CA GLU A 189 0.82 37.08 54.13
C GLU A 189 0.78 37.64 52.70
N VAL A 190 0.97 38.95 52.53
CA VAL A 190 1.07 39.60 51.22
C VAL A 190 2.31 39.12 50.46
N GLU A 191 3.48 39.07 51.10
CA GLU A 191 4.70 38.57 50.45
C GLU A 191 4.62 37.07 50.11
N LYS A 192 4.02 36.27 51.00
CA LYS A 192 3.78 34.84 50.72
C LYS A 192 2.81 34.65 49.55
N ALA A 193 1.77 35.48 49.44
CA ALA A 193 0.83 35.44 48.33
C ALA A 193 1.48 35.87 47.00
N LYS A 194 2.35 36.89 47.00
CA LYS A 194 3.17 37.26 45.82
C LYS A 194 4.06 36.12 45.36
N GLN A 195 4.74 35.46 46.30
CA GLN A 195 5.62 34.33 45.98
C GLN A 195 4.81 33.14 45.42
N SER A 196 3.65 32.84 45.99
CA SER A 196 2.76 31.79 45.47
C SER A 196 2.24 32.11 44.07
N LEU A 197 1.88 33.37 43.81
CA LEU A 197 1.48 33.85 42.47
C LEU A 197 2.63 33.70 41.47
N LYS A 198 3.85 34.14 41.82
CA LYS A 198 5.05 33.99 40.97
C LYS A 198 5.33 32.53 40.61
N GLU A 199 5.21 31.63 41.57
CA GLU A 199 5.39 30.19 41.34
C GLU A 199 4.32 29.60 40.41
N CYS A 200 3.06 30.01 40.55
CA CYS A 200 1.96 29.55 39.69
C CYS A 200 2.11 30.07 38.26
N LEU A 201 2.60 31.30 38.08
CA LEU A 201 2.87 31.88 36.76
C LEU A 201 4.08 31.25 36.08
N SER A 202 5.09 30.82 36.85
CA SER A 202 6.29 30.18 36.30
C SER A 202 6.07 28.75 35.79
N ASP A 203 5.04 28.06 36.28
CA ASP A 203 4.72 26.68 35.93
C ASP A 203 3.22 26.45 36.09
N LEU A 204 2.49 26.79 35.02
CA LEU A 204 1.03 26.71 34.96
C LEU A 204 0.48 25.30 35.13
N PHE A 205 1.32 24.26 34.98
CA PHE A 205 0.91 22.85 35.02
C PHE A 205 1.17 22.18 36.38
N LYS A 206 1.53 22.95 37.42
CA LYS A 206 1.67 22.42 38.78
C LYS A 206 0.33 21.98 39.36
N LEU A 207 0.38 20.94 40.20
CA LEU A 207 -0.78 20.47 40.96
C LEU A 207 -1.39 21.57 41.84
N ASN A 208 -2.71 21.60 41.90
CA ASN A 208 -3.52 22.56 42.66
C ASN A 208 -3.31 24.02 42.27
N MET A 209 -2.86 24.29 41.04
CA MET A 209 -2.57 25.63 40.54
C MET A 209 -3.81 26.55 40.60
N LYS A 210 -5.00 26.00 40.32
CA LYS A 210 -6.27 26.70 40.47
C LYS A 210 -6.52 27.18 41.90
N GLU A 211 -6.42 26.27 42.88
CA GLU A 211 -6.62 26.61 44.29
C GLU A 211 -5.58 27.61 44.78
N ARG A 212 -4.31 27.41 44.40
CA ARG A 212 -3.19 28.27 44.77
C ARG A 212 -3.28 29.68 44.18
N LEU A 213 -3.70 29.81 42.92
CA LEU A 213 -3.96 31.10 42.29
C LEU A 213 -5.14 31.81 42.94
N SER A 214 -6.24 31.09 43.17
CA SER A 214 -7.44 31.65 43.81
C SER A 214 -7.13 32.18 45.21
N GLU A 215 -6.36 31.43 46.00
CA GLU A 215 -5.95 31.83 47.35
C GLU A 215 -5.02 33.03 47.32
N ALA A 216 -3.98 33.01 46.47
CA ALA A 216 -3.04 34.12 46.32
C ALA A 216 -3.73 35.41 45.87
N LEU A 217 -4.61 35.35 44.88
CA LEU A 217 -5.35 36.51 44.37
C LEU A 217 -6.35 37.06 45.39
N SER A 218 -6.99 36.19 46.18
CA SER A 218 -7.91 36.60 47.24
C SER A 218 -7.19 37.38 48.35
N THR A 219 -6.01 36.90 48.76
CA THR A 219 -5.15 37.57 49.75
C THR A 219 -4.62 38.90 49.20
N LEU A 220 -4.11 38.93 47.97
CA LEU A 220 -3.54 40.16 47.38
C LEU A 220 -4.59 41.25 47.12
N SER A 221 -5.80 40.87 46.72
CA SER A 221 -6.89 41.81 46.48
C SER A 221 -7.46 42.44 47.76
N SER A 222 -7.23 41.81 48.92
CA SER A 222 -7.68 42.32 50.22
C SER A 222 -6.61 43.18 50.91
N ALA A 223 -5.39 43.23 50.37
CA ALA A 223 -4.26 43.97 50.93
C ALA A 223 -4.44 45.49 50.77
N ARG A 224 -4.13 46.27 51.81
CA ARG A 224 -4.19 47.75 51.80
C ARG A 224 -2.82 48.44 51.69
N THR A 225 -1.75 47.68 51.83
CA THR A 225 -0.36 48.15 51.85
C THR A 225 0.54 47.09 51.23
N GLY A 226 1.67 47.49 50.61
CA GLY A 226 2.64 46.55 50.03
C GLY A 226 2.42 46.21 48.55
N LEU A 227 1.44 46.84 47.89
CA LEU A 227 1.23 46.81 46.43
C LEU A 227 1.25 48.24 45.90
N SER A 228 1.79 48.44 44.70
CA SER A 228 1.63 49.70 43.98
C SER A 228 0.27 49.76 43.27
N PRO A 229 -0.25 50.95 42.94
CA PRO A 229 -1.53 51.12 42.25
C PRO A 229 -1.63 50.30 40.95
N GLU A 230 -0.54 50.20 40.19
CA GLU A 230 -0.47 49.43 38.94
C GLU A 230 -0.64 47.93 39.20
N GLN A 231 0.01 47.41 40.25
CA GLN A 231 -0.10 46.00 40.64
C GLN A 231 -1.52 45.67 41.12
N GLN A 232 -2.16 46.59 41.83
CA GLN A 232 -3.53 46.42 42.33
C GLN A 232 -4.54 46.36 41.18
N ILE A 233 -4.39 47.22 40.16
CA ILE A 233 -5.20 47.19 38.93
C ILE A 233 -5.01 45.87 38.18
N ALA A 234 -3.77 45.39 38.04
CA ALA A 234 -3.47 44.13 37.35
C ALA A 234 -4.09 42.91 38.08
N ILE A 235 -4.01 42.86 39.41
CA ILE A 235 -4.62 41.80 40.23
C ILE A 235 -6.15 41.81 40.11
N GLU A 236 -6.78 42.98 40.18
CA GLU A 236 -8.24 43.12 40.04
C GLU A 236 -8.72 42.74 38.64
N THR A 237 -7.95 43.10 37.61
CA THR A 237 -8.24 42.76 36.21
C THR A 237 -8.15 41.25 35.97
N PHE A 238 -7.08 40.59 36.45
CA PHE A 238 -6.96 39.14 36.34
C PHE A 238 -8.06 38.41 37.12
N ARG A 239 -8.38 38.89 38.33
CA ARG A 239 -9.43 38.32 39.18
C ARG A 239 -10.80 38.37 38.50
N ALA A 240 -11.12 39.46 37.82
CA ALA A 240 -12.37 39.61 37.07
C ALA A 240 -12.51 38.57 35.93
N ASN A 241 -11.37 38.16 35.34
CA ASN A 241 -11.32 37.18 34.26
C ASN A 241 -10.97 35.75 34.72
N PHE A 242 -10.83 35.51 36.03
CA PHE A 242 -10.30 34.26 36.57
C PHE A 242 -11.19 33.03 36.29
N SER A 243 -12.51 33.22 36.23
CA SER A 243 -13.45 32.15 35.86
C SER A 243 -13.23 31.68 34.42
N ASP A 244 -13.02 32.63 33.51
CA ASP A 244 -12.87 32.39 32.08
C ASP A 244 -11.52 31.76 31.80
N PHE A 245 -10.46 32.27 32.45
CA PHE A 245 -9.15 31.63 32.48
C PHE A 245 -9.23 30.17 32.96
N THR A 246 -9.89 29.92 34.08
CA THR A 246 -10.01 28.56 34.64
C THR A 246 -10.76 27.63 33.69
N SER A 247 -11.83 28.13 33.05
CA SER A 247 -12.60 27.36 32.08
C SER A 247 -11.74 27.01 30.86
N ASP A 248 -11.07 28.00 30.27
CA ASP A 248 -10.23 27.80 29.09
C ASP A 248 -9.05 26.85 29.41
N PHE A 249 -8.47 26.92 30.62
CA PHE A 249 -7.40 26.03 31.08
C PHE A 249 -7.86 24.58 31.23
N LEU A 250 -9.03 24.35 31.82
CA LEU A 250 -9.58 23.00 31.94
C LEU A 250 -9.92 22.41 30.57
N THR A 251 -10.44 23.23 29.65
CA THR A 251 -10.66 22.82 28.26
C THR A 251 -9.34 22.45 27.59
N PHE A 252 -8.29 23.25 27.75
CA PHE A 252 -6.96 22.94 27.21
C PHE A 252 -6.41 21.61 27.74
N GLU A 253 -6.47 21.36 29.06
CA GLU A 253 -6.00 20.11 29.64
C GLU A 253 -6.78 18.90 29.10
N GLN A 254 -8.09 19.04 28.93
CA GLN A 254 -8.95 18.01 28.37
C GLN A 254 -8.61 17.73 26.90
N ASP A 255 -8.49 18.77 26.08
CA ASP A 255 -8.14 18.66 24.66
C ASP A 255 -6.74 18.04 24.49
N ASN A 256 -5.78 18.40 25.34
CA ASN A 256 -4.44 17.83 25.30
C ASN A 256 -4.43 16.33 25.70
N ALA A 257 -5.23 15.95 26.69
CA ALA A 257 -5.39 14.54 27.06
C ALA A 257 -6.06 13.73 25.94
N GLU A 258 -7.08 14.29 25.28
CA GLU A 258 -7.75 13.68 24.13
C GLU A 258 -6.80 13.55 22.93
N PHE A 259 -5.96 14.56 22.68
CA PHE A 259 -4.92 14.52 21.66
C PHE A 259 -3.91 13.38 21.90
N GLU A 260 -3.36 13.24 23.10
CA GLU A 260 -2.42 12.16 23.42
C GLU A 260 -3.09 10.78 23.35
N LEU A 261 -4.36 10.67 23.73
CA LEU A 261 -5.13 9.44 23.55
C LEU A 261 -5.28 9.09 22.06
N HIS A 262 -5.61 10.06 21.21
CA HIS A 262 -5.72 9.85 19.77
C HIS A 262 -4.39 9.44 19.13
N LYS A 263 -3.28 10.03 19.57
CA LYS A 263 -1.93 9.67 19.12
C LYS A 263 -1.60 8.21 19.44
N LEU A 264 -1.84 7.77 20.67
CA LEU A 264 -1.64 6.37 21.07
C LEU A 264 -2.55 5.40 20.29
N GLN A 265 -3.80 5.78 20.06
CA GLN A 265 -4.72 4.98 19.25
C GLN A 265 -4.26 4.89 17.79
N LYS A 266 -3.74 5.98 17.22
CA LYS A 266 -3.15 6.01 15.88
C LYS A 266 -2.00 5.03 15.77
N ASP A 267 -1.05 5.08 16.70
CA ASP A 267 0.13 4.21 16.71
C ASP A 267 -0.26 2.74 16.84
N ARG A 268 -1.24 2.43 17.70
CA ARG A 268 -1.79 1.08 17.85
C ARG A 268 -2.43 0.55 16.56
N ARG A 269 -3.22 1.39 15.88
CA ARG A 269 -3.84 1.02 14.59
C ARG A 269 -2.79 0.85 13.50
N PHE A 270 -1.81 1.72 13.42
CA PHE A 270 -0.69 1.63 12.48
C PHE A 270 0.08 0.32 12.65
N PHE A 271 0.41 -0.05 13.90
CA PHE A 271 1.07 -1.33 14.18
C PHE A 271 0.23 -2.54 13.72
N THR A 272 -1.07 -2.49 13.97
CA THR A 272 -2.01 -3.56 13.54
C THR A 272 -2.08 -3.67 12.02
N MET A 273 -2.17 -2.53 11.33
CA MET A 273 -2.17 -2.45 9.86
C MET A 273 -0.87 -2.98 9.27
N LYS A 274 0.29 -2.60 9.83
CA LYS A 274 1.60 -3.08 9.39
C LYS A 274 1.71 -4.60 9.48
N LYS A 275 1.31 -5.18 10.61
CA LYS A 275 1.29 -6.64 10.79
C LYS A 275 0.36 -7.33 9.79
N SER A 276 -0.82 -6.76 9.54
CA SER A 276 -1.76 -7.28 8.54
C SER A 276 -1.19 -7.22 7.13
N HIS A 277 -0.50 -6.14 6.78
CA HIS A 277 0.15 -5.98 5.48
C HIS A 277 1.27 -7.00 5.27
N GLU A 278 2.16 -7.16 6.26
CA GLU A 278 3.21 -8.19 6.23
C GLU A 278 2.62 -9.60 6.05
N THR A 279 1.51 -9.89 6.73
CA THR A 279 0.80 -11.17 6.60
C THR A 279 0.21 -11.35 5.19
N HIS A 280 -0.37 -10.30 4.61
CA HIS A 280 -0.89 -10.33 3.24
C HIS A 280 0.22 -10.57 2.21
N VAL A 281 1.38 -9.92 2.38
CA VAL A 281 2.55 -10.14 1.50
C VAL A 281 3.02 -11.60 1.56
N LEU A 282 3.09 -12.19 2.77
CA LEU A 282 3.43 -13.60 2.94
C LEU A 282 2.43 -14.54 2.25
N TYR A 283 1.12 -14.28 2.40
CA TYR A 283 0.10 -15.09 1.73
C TYR A 283 0.13 -14.94 0.21
N LYS A 284 0.36 -13.74 -0.31
CA LYS A 284 0.51 -13.51 -1.75
C LYS A 284 1.67 -14.34 -2.31
N GLN A 285 2.84 -14.28 -1.66
CA GLN A 285 4.00 -15.07 -2.04
C GLN A 285 3.70 -16.58 -2.05
N LEU A 286 3.02 -17.07 -1.02
CA LEU A 286 2.63 -18.48 -0.94
C LEU A 286 1.66 -18.90 -2.05
N MET A 287 0.70 -18.03 -2.40
CA MET A 287 -0.23 -18.27 -3.50
C MET A 287 0.48 -18.30 -4.86
N ASP A 288 1.45 -17.41 -5.07
CA ASP A 288 2.26 -17.38 -6.29
C ASP A 288 3.10 -18.66 -6.42
N ASP A 289 3.68 -19.14 -5.33
CA ASP A 289 4.45 -20.39 -5.33
C ASP A 289 3.56 -21.63 -5.53
N LEU A 290 2.36 -21.68 -4.93
CA LEU A 290 1.36 -22.72 -5.22
C LEU A 290 0.91 -22.71 -6.68
N THR A 291 0.78 -21.54 -7.29
CA THR A 291 0.41 -21.40 -8.71
C THR A 291 1.49 -22.01 -9.61
N LYS A 292 2.78 -21.77 -9.30
CA LYS A 292 3.90 -22.39 -10.03
C LYS A 292 3.90 -23.92 -9.88
N GLU A 293 3.65 -24.42 -8.66
CA GLU A 293 3.54 -25.88 -8.44
C GLU A 293 2.39 -26.49 -9.25
N GLU A 294 1.24 -25.81 -9.33
CA GLU A 294 0.11 -26.25 -10.15
C GLU A 294 0.46 -26.31 -11.64
N GLU A 295 1.13 -25.29 -12.17
CA GLU A 295 1.60 -25.25 -13.55
C GLU A 295 2.61 -26.37 -13.85
N GLU A 296 3.54 -26.62 -12.92
CA GLU A 296 4.51 -27.72 -13.07
C GLU A 296 3.81 -29.08 -13.09
N LEU A 297 2.83 -29.30 -12.21
CA LEU A 297 2.03 -30.53 -12.19
C LEU A 297 1.21 -30.69 -13.47
N LYS A 298 0.62 -29.62 -14.00
CA LYS A 298 -0.09 -29.63 -15.29
C LYS A 298 0.84 -30.04 -16.43
N ARG A 299 2.05 -29.50 -16.48
CA ARG A 299 3.05 -29.88 -17.49
C ARG A 299 3.41 -31.37 -17.40
N LYS A 300 3.70 -31.87 -16.20
CA LYS A 300 4.00 -33.30 -15.96
C LYS A 300 2.83 -34.20 -16.37
N MET A 301 1.59 -33.79 -16.11
CA MET A 301 0.40 -34.53 -16.50
C MET A 301 0.28 -34.66 -18.03
N GLU A 302 0.51 -33.58 -18.78
CA GLU A 302 0.48 -33.62 -20.24
C GLU A 302 1.63 -34.46 -20.83
N GLU A 303 2.82 -34.42 -20.24
CA GLU A 303 3.94 -35.29 -20.64
C GLU A 303 3.59 -36.78 -20.50
N VAL A 304 3.02 -37.18 -19.36
CA VAL A 304 2.57 -38.56 -19.12
C VAL A 304 1.46 -38.97 -20.09
N LYS A 305 0.53 -38.06 -20.39
CA LYS A 305 -0.56 -38.29 -21.34
C LYS A 305 -0.05 -38.54 -22.76
N GLU A 306 0.91 -37.74 -23.22
CA GLU A 306 1.54 -37.94 -24.54
C GLU A 306 2.42 -39.19 -24.58
N GLU A 307 3.07 -39.58 -23.49
CA GLU A 307 3.76 -40.87 -23.39
C GLU A 307 2.77 -42.05 -23.51
N LEU A 308 1.65 -42.00 -22.78
CA LEU A 308 0.63 -43.05 -22.81
C LEU A 308 0.02 -43.19 -24.20
N LYS A 309 -0.25 -42.06 -24.87
CA LYS A 309 -0.73 -42.03 -26.25
C LYS A 309 0.25 -42.70 -27.22
N ARG A 310 1.54 -42.37 -27.15
CA ARG A 310 2.58 -43.05 -27.96
C ARG A 310 2.63 -44.56 -27.71
N LYS A 311 2.50 -45.00 -26.46
CA LYS A 311 2.44 -46.43 -26.13
C LYS A 311 1.20 -47.10 -26.73
N MET A 312 0.04 -46.45 -26.65
CA MET A 312 -1.22 -46.94 -27.21
C MET A 312 -1.12 -47.06 -28.75
N ASP A 313 -0.57 -46.05 -29.42
CA ASP A 313 -0.35 -46.08 -30.88
C ASP A 313 0.57 -47.23 -31.28
N GLY A 314 1.63 -47.47 -30.50
CA GLY A 314 2.53 -48.61 -30.69
C GLY A 314 1.87 -49.98 -30.46
N VAL A 315 0.93 -50.09 -29.53
CA VAL A 315 0.09 -51.30 -29.35
C VAL A 315 -0.83 -51.49 -30.55
N ASN A 316 -1.53 -50.43 -30.98
CA ASN A 316 -2.45 -50.47 -32.11
C ASN A 316 -1.75 -50.84 -33.41
N SER A 317 -0.55 -50.30 -33.65
CA SER A 317 0.28 -50.66 -34.81
C SER A 317 0.63 -52.15 -34.81
N ARG A 318 1.11 -52.68 -33.68
CA ARG A 318 1.43 -54.12 -33.54
C ARG A 318 0.20 -55.01 -33.76
N ARG A 319 -0.95 -54.63 -33.21
CA ARG A 319 -2.22 -55.33 -33.39
C ARG A 319 -2.63 -55.36 -34.87
N ASN A 320 -2.56 -54.21 -35.55
CA ASN A 320 -2.92 -54.12 -36.97
C ASN A 320 -1.97 -54.94 -37.85
N LYS A 321 -0.67 -54.97 -37.51
CA LYS A 321 0.29 -55.84 -38.18
C LYS A 321 -0.07 -57.30 -38.01
N LEU A 322 -0.36 -57.75 -36.78
CA LEU A 322 -0.76 -59.14 -36.52
C LEU A 322 -2.05 -59.52 -37.27
N LEU A 323 -3.01 -58.60 -37.37
CA LEU A 323 -4.22 -58.82 -38.16
C LEU A 323 -3.89 -59.01 -39.65
N SER A 324 -3.04 -58.16 -40.23
CA SER A 324 -2.60 -58.29 -41.62
C SER A 324 -1.82 -59.58 -41.87
N ASP A 325 -0.89 -59.94 -40.97
CA ASP A 325 -0.12 -61.18 -41.06
C ASP A 325 -1.06 -62.41 -40.96
N TRP A 326 -2.10 -62.34 -40.12
CA TRP A 326 -3.12 -63.38 -40.00
C TRP A 326 -3.99 -63.51 -41.26
N GLU A 327 -4.38 -62.40 -41.88
CA GLU A 327 -5.11 -62.39 -43.15
C GLU A 327 -4.31 -63.05 -44.27
N ILE A 328 -3.00 -62.77 -44.36
CA ILE A 328 -2.11 -63.42 -45.33
C ILE A 328 -2.06 -64.94 -45.09
N LEU A 329 -1.85 -65.36 -43.84
CA LEU A 329 -1.80 -66.79 -43.49
C LEU A 329 -3.09 -67.54 -43.81
N LEU A 330 -4.25 -66.89 -43.70
CA LEU A 330 -5.53 -67.49 -44.08
C LEU A 330 -5.59 -67.77 -45.58
N VAL A 331 -5.14 -66.81 -46.41
CA VAL A 331 -5.09 -66.98 -47.87
C VAL A 331 -4.12 -68.10 -48.23
N ASP A 332 -2.89 -68.08 -47.70
CA ASP A 332 -1.88 -69.11 -47.96
C ASP A 332 -2.38 -70.52 -47.56
N SER A 333 -3.10 -70.62 -46.44
CA SER A 333 -3.69 -71.87 -45.96
C SER A 333 -4.76 -72.41 -46.92
N ASP A 334 -5.62 -71.54 -47.45
CA ASP A 334 -6.65 -71.94 -48.40
C ASP A 334 -6.06 -72.33 -49.76
N GLU A 335 -5.03 -71.62 -50.24
CA GLU A 335 -4.26 -72.02 -51.43
C GLU A 335 -3.57 -73.37 -51.25
N ALA A 336 -2.93 -73.61 -50.10
CA ALA A 336 -2.29 -74.89 -49.80
C ALA A 336 -3.31 -76.05 -49.74
N LYS A 337 -4.50 -75.84 -49.16
CA LYS A 337 -5.58 -76.83 -49.16
C LYS A 337 -6.05 -77.17 -50.57
N LEU A 338 -6.20 -76.17 -51.43
CA LEU A 338 -6.56 -76.37 -52.84
C LEU A 338 -5.48 -77.16 -53.57
N GLY A 339 -4.21 -76.76 -53.42
CA GLY A 339 -3.07 -77.47 -54.01
C GLY A 339 -2.97 -78.93 -53.54
N TYR A 340 -3.18 -79.19 -52.24
CA TYR A 340 -3.21 -80.55 -51.69
C TYR A 340 -4.33 -81.40 -52.31
N LYS A 341 -5.53 -80.83 -52.48
CA LYS A 341 -6.68 -81.51 -53.08
C LYS A 341 -6.40 -81.89 -54.55
N ASP A 342 -5.73 -81.02 -55.29
CA ASP A 342 -5.33 -81.29 -56.67
C ASP A 342 -4.27 -82.39 -56.76
N GLU A 343 -3.26 -82.39 -55.88
CA GLU A 343 -2.26 -83.47 -55.83
C GLU A 343 -2.89 -84.81 -55.44
N MET A 344 -3.82 -84.84 -54.49
CA MET A 344 -4.56 -86.05 -54.14
C MET A 344 -5.33 -86.62 -55.35
N LYS A 345 -5.90 -85.75 -56.20
CA LYS A 345 -6.55 -86.19 -57.43
C LYS A 345 -5.55 -86.77 -58.44
N LYS A 346 -4.42 -86.11 -58.65
CA LYS A 346 -3.36 -86.61 -59.55
C LYS A 346 -2.80 -87.95 -59.07
N LEU A 347 -2.60 -88.10 -57.75
CA LEU A 347 -2.14 -89.34 -57.14
C LEU A 347 -3.13 -90.48 -57.39
N ALA A 348 -4.43 -90.24 -57.16
CA ALA A 348 -5.48 -91.23 -57.44
C ALA A 348 -5.51 -91.65 -58.93
N GLU A 349 -5.36 -90.69 -59.85
CA GLU A 349 -5.25 -90.98 -61.29
C GLU A 349 -3.98 -91.78 -61.64
N ALA A 350 -2.86 -91.49 -60.98
CA ALA A 350 -1.60 -92.21 -61.17
C ALA A 350 -1.65 -93.64 -60.59
N GLU A 351 -2.26 -93.82 -59.43
CA GLU A 351 -2.52 -95.14 -58.82
C GLU A 351 -3.40 -96.00 -59.72
N GLU A 352 -4.45 -95.44 -60.31
CA GLU A 352 -5.31 -96.16 -61.26
C GLU A 352 -4.54 -96.54 -62.54
N LYS A 353 -3.71 -95.63 -63.09
CA LYS A 353 -2.83 -95.94 -64.22
C LYS A 353 -1.84 -97.07 -63.88
N LYS A 354 -1.25 -97.03 -62.69
CA LYS A 354 -0.36 -98.08 -62.18
C LYS A 354 -1.10 -99.42 -62.07
N ARG A 355 -2.31 -99.44 -61.49
CA ARG A 355 -3.16 -100.64 -61.39
C ARG A 355 -3.42 -101.26 -62.77
N ILE A 356 -3.79 -100.45 -63.75
CA ILE A 356 -4.00 -100.90 -65.15
C ILE A 356 -2.72 -101.46 -65.75
N ALA A 357 -1.57 -100.82 -65.51
CA ALA A 357 -0.27 -101.29 -66.03
C ALA A 357 0.16 -102.62 -65.39
N GLU A 358 -0.02 -102.79 -64.08
CA GLU A 358 0.25 -104.04 -63.37
C GLU A 358 -0.65 -105.18 -63.87
N GLU A 359 -1.94 -104.91 -64.13
CA GLU A 359 -2.85 -105.90 -64.72
C GLU A 359 -2.39 -106.32 -66.12
N ARG A 360 -1.96 -105.36 -66.95
CA ARG A 360 -1.37 -105.65 -68.29
C ARG A 360 -0.11 -106.51 -68.16
N MET A 361 0.79 -106.18 -67.23
CA MET A 361 2.02 -106.95 -67.00
C MET A 361 1.73 -108.37 -66.52
N SER A 362 0.74 -108.55 -65.64
CA SER A 362 0.29 -109.87 -65.16
C SER A 362 -0.25 -110.73 -66.32
N ARG A 363 -1.08 -110.15 -67.20
CA ARG A 363 -1.58 -110.83 -68.42
C ARG A 363 -0.44 -111.20 -69.36
N SER A 364 0.53 -110.30 -69.57
CA SER A 364 1.70 -110.55 -70.41
C SER A 364 2.60 -111.64 -69.82
N THR A 365 2.80 -111.66 -68.51
CA THR A 365 3.57 -112.69 -67.79
C THR A 365 2.90 -114.06 -67.91
N THR A 366 1.57 -114.11 -67.81
CA THR A 366 0.77 -115.32 -68.06
C THR A 366 0.93 -115.79 -69.50
N ALA A 367 0.81 -114.89 -70.48
CA ALA A 367 0.99 -115.21 -71.89
C ALA A 367 2.41 -115.70 -72.20
N TRP A 368 3.43 -115.08 -71.62
CA TRP A 368 4.83 -115.48 -71.75
C TRP A 368 5.10 -116.85 -71.12
N SER A 369 4.52 -117.13 -69.95
CA SER A 369 4.62 -118.44 -69.30
C SER A 369 3.97 -119.53 -70.15
N ASN A 370 2.79 -119.27 -70.73
CA ASN A 370 2.12 -120.18 -71.65
C ASN A 370 2.95 -120.43 -72.93
N LEU A 371 3.54 -119.38 -73.50
CA LEU A 371 4.43 -119.50 -74.65
C LEU A 371 5.67 -120.33 -74.30
N LYS A 372 6.31 -120.06 -73.16
CA LYS A 372 7.49 -120.79 -72.68
C LYS A 372 7.18 -122.29 -72.50
N ALA A 373 5.99 -122.63 -72.02
CA ALA A 373 5.52 -124.02 -71.89
C ALA A 373 5.25 -124.74 -73.23
N GLN A 374 5.21 -124.02 -74.36
CA GLN A 374 5.15 -124.63 -75.70
C GLN A 374 6.53 -124.94 -76.29
N PHE A 375 7.59 -124.34 -75.75
CA PHE A 375 8.98 -124.47 -76.23
C PHE A 375 9.91 -125.15 -75.22
N CYS A 376 9.37 -125.63 -74.09
CA CYS A 376 10.01 -126.48 -73.09
C CYS A 376 9.10 -127.69 -72.89
#